data_AF-A0A3D4UQX5-F1
#
_entry.id   AF-A0A3D4UQX5-F1
#
_cell.length_a   1.000
_cell.length_b   1.000
_cell.length_c   1.000
_cell.angle_alpha   90.00
_cell.angle_beta   90.00
_cell.angle_gamma   90.00
#
_symmetry.space_group_name_H-M   'P 1'
#
loop_
_entity.id
_entity.type
_entity.pdbx_description
1 polymer ?
#
loop_
_entity_poly.entity_id
_entity_poly.type
_entity_poly.pdbx_seq_one_letter_code
_entity_poly.pdbx_strand_id
1 'polypeptide(L)' 'MSDENTKEKEKSDWSKRELGALWRVDGQKQSYYSGTIKDSDGNQVKIVCFPNSFKEKGSNQPDIRIYASKEDNE' A
#
# COMPACT_ATOMS: atom_id res chain seq x y z
N MET A 1 5.82 43.44 -9.97
CA MET A 1 5.20 42.86 -8.75
C MET A 1 3.72 42.76 -9.09
N SER A 2 3.07 41.62 -9.17
CA SER A 2 3.19 40.44 -8.30
C SER A 2 2.12 39.44 -8.76
N ASP A 3 2.49 38.27 -9.28
CA ASP A 3 1.55 37.15 -9.51
C ASP A 3 2.31 35.81 -9.50
N GLU A 4 2.91 35.48 -8.36
CA GLU A 4 3.51 34.17 -8.09
C GLU A 4 3.10 33.72 -6.68
N ASN A 5 1.82 33.43 -6.42
CA ASN A 5 1.49 32.65 -5.21
C ASN A 5 0.10 31.99 -5.16
N THR A 6 -0.28 31.22 -6.18
CA THR A 6 -1.51 30.39 -6.07
C THR A 6 -1.35 29.04 -6.75
N LYS A 7 -0.29 28.28 -6.42
CA LYS A 7 -0.16 26.86 -6.84
C LYS A 7 0.16 25.89 -5.71
N GLU A 8 0.27 26.34 -4.45
CA GLU A 8 0.64 25.47 -3.33
C GLU A 8 -0.53 24.94 -2.49
N LYS A 9 -1.76 25.44 -2.67
CA LYS A 9 -2.89 25.12 -1.78
C LYS A 9 -3.61 23.79 -2.06
N GLU A 10 -3.25 23.07 -3.11
CA GLU A 10 -3.86 21.78 -3.47
C GLU A 10 -2.81 20.67 -3.62
N LYS A 11 -1.87 20.57 -2.66
CA LYS A 11 -1.31 19.25 -2.30
C LYS A 11 -2.44 18.44 -1.67
N SER A 12 -3.22 17.94 -2.61
CA SER A 12 -4.51 17.28 -2.63
C SER A 12 -4.82 16.41 -1.42
N ASP A 13 -6.09 16.36 -1.02
CA ASP A 13 -6.61 15.48 0.05
C ASP A 13 -6.17 14.01 -0.09
N TRP A 14 -5.78 13.58 -1.30
CA TRP A 14 -5.14 12.29 -1.55
C TRP A 14 -3.85 12.06 -0.76
N SER A 15 -3.00 13.08 -0.59
CA SER A 15 -1.77 12.95 0.21
C SER A 15 -2.06 12.69 1.69
N LYS A 16 -3.22 13.11 2.20
CA LYS A 16 -3.66 12.80 3.58
C LYS A 16 -4.26 11.39 3.71
N ARG A 17 -4.70 10.80 2.59
CA ARG A 17 -5.29 9.46 2.49
C ARG A 17 -4.25 8.38 2.17
N GLU A 18 -3.02 8.79 1.82
CA GLU A 18 -1.93 7.86 1.53
C GLU A 18 -1.51 7.14 2.81
N LEU A 19 -1.81 5.85 2.88
CA LEU A 19 -1.36 4.99 3.98
C LEU A 19 0.09 4.55 3.80
N GLY A 20 0.59 4.51 2.57
CA GLY A 20 1.96 4.15 2.25
C GLY A 20 2.11 3.66 0.81
N ALA A 21 3.29 3.12 0.50
CA ALA A 21 3.63 2.60 -0.81
C ALA A 21 4.21 1.19 -0.70
N LEU A 22 3.93 0.37 -1.71
CA LEU A 22 4.41 -1.01 -1.80
C LEU A 22 5.29 -1.18 -3.02
N TRP A 23 6.37 -1.93 -2.85
CA TRP A 23 7.26 -2.37 -3.91
C TRP A 23 6.72 -3.64 -4.53
N ARG A 24 6.69 -3.71 -5.86
CA ARG A 24 6.45 -4.97 -6.56
C ARG A 24 7.74 -5.80 -6.53
N VAL A 25 7.62 -7.03 -6.09
CA VAL A 25 8.69 -8.03 -6.09
C VAL A 25 8.25 -9.19 -6.97
N ASP A 26 8.91 -9.36 -8.11
CA ASP A 26 8.65 -10.48 -9.01
C ASP A 26 9.42 -11.71 -8.51
N GLY A 27 8.71 -12.59 -7.80
CA GLY A 27 9.25 -13.87 -7.34
C GLY A 27 9.21 -14.96 -8.42
N GLN A 28 9.97 -16.05 -8.23
CA GLN A 28 10.03 -17.17 -9.18
C GLN A 28 8.67 -17.86 -9.43
N LYS A 29 7.78 -17.89 -8.42
CA LYS A 29 6.47 -18.55 -8.51
C LYS A 29 5.33 -17.57 -8.75
N GLN A 30 5.40 -16.38 -8.15
CA GLN A 30 4.41 -15.33 -8.30
C GLN A 30 5.01 -13.99 -7.88
N SER A 31 4.56 -12.93 -8.54
CA SER A 31 4.83 -11.56 -8.10
C SER A 31 4.00 -11.25 -6.85
N TYR A 32 4.61 -10.53 -5.91
CA TYR A 32 3.97 -10.05 -4.70
C TYR A 32 4.34 -8.59 -4.48
N TYR A 33 3.64 -7.91 -3.57
CA TYR A 33 3.97 -6.55 -3.18
C TYR A 33 4.41 -6.54 -1.73
N SER A 34 5.41 -5.73 -1.39
CA SER A 34 5.92 -5.61 -0.02
C SER A 34 6.28 -4.17 0.28
N GLY A 35 6.02 -3.71 1.49
CA GLY A 35 6.37 -2.36 1.91
C GLY A 35 5.82 -2.04 3.28
N THR A 36 5.72 -0.76 3.56
CA THR A 36 5.30 -0.24 4.87
C THR A 36 4.10 0.66 4.70
N ILE A 37 3.09 0.44 5.53
CA ILE A 37 1.92 1.33 5.64
C ILE A 37 1.84 1.89 7.05
N LYS A 38 1.19 3.04 7.19
CA LYS A 38 0.79 3.60 8.48
C LYS A 38 -0.57 3.05 8.86
N ASP A 39 -0.68 2.53 10.07
CA ASP A 39 -1.98 2.17 10.65
C ASP A 39 -2.74 3.42 11.11
N SER A 40 -3.95 3.23 11.65
CA SER A 40 -4.79 4.30 12.20
C SER A 40 -4.14 5.07 13.36
N ASP A 41 -3.21 4.43 14.06
CA ASP A 41 -2.52 4.96 15.23
C ASP A 41 -1.19 5.65 14.84
N GLY A 42 -0.83 5.62 13.55
CA GLY A 42 0.38 6.21 12.99
C GLY A 42 1.62 5.30 13.07
N ASN A 43 1.48 4.05 13.51
CA ASN A 43 2.58 3.09 13.53
C ASN A 43 2.87 2.59 12.12
N GLN A 44 4.15 2.39 11.84
CA GLN A 44 4.61 1.81 10.59
C GLN A 44 4.52 0.28 10.68
N VAL A 45 3.65 -0.30 9.86
CA VAL A 45 3.45 -1.74 9.74
C VAL A 45 4.00 -2.22 8.41
N LYS A 46 4.95 -3.15 8.47
CA LYS A 46 5.43 -3.86 7.29
C LYS A 46 4.37 -4.85 6.84
N ILE A 47 3.98 -4.79 5.58
CA ILE A 47 2.99 -5.68 5.00
C ILE A 47 3.50 -6.35 3.72
N VAL A 48 2.99 -7.54 3.47
CA VAL A 48 3.21 -8.29 2.24
C VAL A 48 1.86 -8.66 1.63
N CYS A 49 1.71 -8.39 0.35
CA CYS A 49 0.48 -8.56 -0.40
C CYS A 49 0.68 -9.60 -1.50
N PHE A 50 -0.14 -10.65 -1.51
CA PHE A 50 -0.12 -11.68 -2.54
C PHE A 50 -1.38 -11.63 -3.39
N PRO A 51 -1.29 -11.88 -4.72
CA PRO A 51 -2.47 -12.10 -5.54
C PRO A 51 -3.24 -13.32 -5.01
N ASN A 52 -4.57 -13.22 -4.96
CA ASN A 52 -5.44 -14.28 -4.47
C ASN A 52 -5.56 -15.39 -5.53
N SER A 53 -4.68 -16.38 -5.46
CA SER A 53 -4.70 -17.55 -6.34
C SER A 53 -5.94 -18.45 -6.16
N PHE A 54 -6.70 -18.27 -5.07
CA PHE A 54 -7.92 -19.01 -4.78
C PHE A 54 -9.19 -18.31 -5.27
N LYS A 55 -9.06 -17.16 -5.95
CA LYS A 55 -10.21 -16.42 -6.47
C LYS A 55 -10.88 -17.22 -7.58
N GLU A 56 -12.10 -17.67 -7.34
CA GLU A 56 -12.94 -18.28 -8.37
C GLU A 56 -13.47 -17.23 -9.35
N LYS A 57 -13.57 -17.59 -10.62
CA LYS A 57 -14.03 -16.69 -11.69
C LYS A 57 -15.50 -16.31 -11.43
N GLY A 58 -15.76 -15.02 -11.21
CA GLY A 58 -17.11 -14.50 -10.88
C GLY A 58 -17.40 -14.37 -9.38
N SER A 59 -16.41 -14.60 -8.52
CA SER A 59 -16.56 -14.43 -7.07
C SER A 59 -16.23 -13.01 -6.60
N ASN A 60 -16.95 -12.53 -5.58
CA ASN A 60 -16.70 -11.26 -4.88
C ASN A 60 -15.48 -11.33 -3.93
N GLN A 61 -14.64 -12.36 -4.06
CA GLN A 61 -13.42 -12.47 -3.28
C GLN A 61 -12.39 -11.40 -3.69
N PRO A 62 -11.59 -10.91 -2.74
CA PRO A 62 -10.57 -9.90 -3.01
C PRO A 62 -9.49 -10.43 -3.95
N ASP A 63 -8.96 -9.56 -4.81
CA ASP A 63 -7.85 -9.87 -5.73
C ASP A 63 -6.49 -9.97 -5.04
N ILE A 64 -6.33 -9.29 -3.91
CA ILE A 64 -5.07 -9.19 -3.17
C ILE A 64 -5.33 -9.53 -1.70
N ARG A 65 -4.48 -10.39 -1.14
CA ARG A 65 -4.47 -10.71 0.30
C ARG A 65 -3.28 -10.03 0.94
N ILE A 66 -3.52 -9.29 2.01
CA ILE A 66 -2.52 -8.53 2.76
C ILE A 66 -2.21 -9.27 4.06
N TYR A 67 -0.92 -9.42 4.35
CA TYR A 67 -0.42 -10.03 5.57
C TYR A 67 0.50 -9.05 6.29
N ALA A 68 0.34 -8.89 7.60
CA ALA A 68 1.34 -8.20 8.41
C ALA A 68 2.61 -9.06 8.43
N SER A 69 3.74 -8.46 8.07
CA SER A 69 5.03 -9.10 8.24
C SER A 69 5.29 -9.19 9.73
N LYS A 70 5.45 -10.40 10.26
CA LYS A 70 6.01 -10.55 11.60
C LYS A 70 7.45 -10.04 11.51
N GLU A 71 7.75 -8.97 12.22
CA GLU A 71 9.13 -8.77 12.67
C GLU A 71 9.34 -9.87 13.71
N ASP A 72 10.12 -10.88 13.36
CA ASP A 72 10.79 -11.73 14.35
C ASP A 72 11.68 -10.78 15.17
N ASN A 73 11.12 -10.22 16.24
CA ASN A 73 11.91 -9.72 17.35
C ASN A 73 12.50 -10.95 18.03
N GLU A 74 13.67 -11.37 17.55
CA GLU A 74 14.60 -12.22 18.31
C GLU A 74 15.40 -11.36 19.30
#